data_AF-A0A7C7XL17-F1
#
_entry.id   AF-A0A7C7XL17-F1
#
_cell.length_a   1.000
_cell.length_b   1.000
_cell.length_c   1.000
_cell.angle_alpha   90.00
_cell.angle_beta   90.00
_cell.angle_gamma   90.00
#
_symmetry.space_group_name_H-M   'P 1'
#
loop_
_entity.id
_entity.type
_entity.pdbx_description
1 polymer ?
#
loop_
_entity_poly.entity_id
_entity_poly.type
_entity_poly.pdbx_seq_one_letter_code
_entity_poly.pdbx_strand_id
1 'polypeptide(L)'
;MNLPSDFDPSANLIAHQEENGLFHSVIASAALVESLVRDDSDDNIATAEKIIAAVLDYQVTQPGDPHFGNFLWEKESEVVEDLNAVQFVMFRFVPLMAEFSSRFSSGAKDRMLVSIGYGMKAITRIDVNLLYTNIVLKDICNSCLGGELLDDAEIRERGYLKMRRWFDRTRESGIPTEYNSPPYTSLAIEVLGRLSATTTDESTRVLASVAADRIALSAGLRINSKTRRWAGPFGRAYREAVLAEGPSEIQRLEGLVGTGLAPDWMMDVINHQVLPQDVIETSNIESQTVVSTHHSKSYSLGVASRELSPNQTDSSLHSRRRLICDTRLQKMGKSRR
;
A
#
# COMPACT_ATOMS: atom_id res chain seq x y z
N MET A 1 26.89 10.12 1.93
CA MET A 1 25.47 10.42 2.18
C MET A 1 24.84 10.98 0.91
N ASN A 2 23.89 10.26 0.30
CA ASN A 2 23.13 10.72 -0.86
C ASN A 2 21.70 11.01 -0.42
N LEU A 3 21.45 12.26 -0.01
CA LEU A 3 20.10 12.72 0.26
C LEU A 3 19.43 13.12 -1.06
N PRO A 4 18.11 12.92 -1.20
CA PRO A 4 17.41 13.31 -2.41
C PRO A 4 17.38 14.84 -2.54
N SER A 5 17.28 15.34 -3.77
CA SER A 5 17.40 16.78 -4.07
C SER A 5 16.30 17.64 -3.45
N ASP A 6 15.20 17.00 -3.07
CA ASP A 6 14.02 17.58 -2.45
C ASP A 6 14.07 17.53 -0.90
N PHE A 7 15.16 17.04 -0.30
CA PHE A 7 15.35 17.10 1.14
C PHE A 7 15.69 18.52 1.62
N ASP A 8 14.88 19.06 2.54
CA ASP A 8 15.17 20.33 3.23
C ASP A 8 15.95 20.06 4.54
N PRO A 9 17.25 20.40 4.60
CA PRO A 9 18.07 20.20 5.80
C PRO A 9 17.68 21.12 6.97
N SER A 10 16.91 22.19 6.73
CA SER A 10 16.43 23.08 7.79
C SER A 10 15.25 22.47 8.55
N ALA A 11 14.38 21.74 7.84
CA ALA A 11 13.25 21.01 8.41
C ALA A 11 13.58 19.56 8.77
N ASN A 12 14.65 18.98 8.20
CA ASN A 12 14.95 17.55 8.20
C ASN A 12 13.79 16.71 7.61
N LEU A 13 13.13 17.23 6.57
CA LEU A 13 12.00 16.58 5.91
C LEU A 13 12.14 16.70 4.38
N ILE A 14 11.52 15.77 3.67
CA ILE A 14 11.30 15.85 2.22
C ILE A 14 10.30 16.97 1.94
N ALA A 15 10.71 17.93 1.11
CA ALA A 15 9.89 19.05 0.69
C ALA A 15 9.38 18.85 -0.75
N HIS A 16 8.23 19.41 -1.07
CA HIS A 16 7.74 19.47 -2.45
C HIS A 16 7.04 20.80 -2.71
N GLN A 17 7.14 21.26 -3.95
CA GLN A 17 6.57 22.53 -4.39
C GLN A 17 5.19 22.29 -5.00
N GLU A 18 4.18 22.92 -4.41
CA GLU A 18 2.82 22.99 -4.95
C GLU A 18 2.50 24.42 -5.43
N GLU A 19 1.37 24.60 -6.12
CA GLU A 19 0.93 25.91 -6.62
C GLU A 19 0.75 26.95 -5.49
N ASN A 20 0.41 26.50 -4.28
CA ASN A 20 0.09 27.32 -3.12
C ASN A 20 1.23 27.43 -2.09
N GLY A 21 2.37 26.78 -2.29
CA GLY A 21 3.49 26.87 -1.35
C GLY A 21 4.46 25.69 -1.39
N LEU A 22 5.45 25.75 -0.50
CA LEU A 22 6.36 24.66 -0.20
C LEU A 22 5.78 23.85 0.96
N PHE A 23 5.69 22.52 0.80
CA PHE A 23 5.14 21.60 1.80
C PHE A 23 6.18 20.53 2.17
N HIS A 24 6.14 20.04 3.41
CA HIS A 24 7.06 19.01 3.89
C HIS A 24 6.35 17.73 4.30
N SER A 25 6.59 16.67 3.55
CA SER A 25 5.87 15.41 3.69
C SER A 25 6.41 14.57 4.82
N VAL A 26 5.59 14.36 5.84
CA VAL A 26 5.90 13.51 7.00
C VAL A 26 6.09 12.07 6.55
N ILE A 27 5.27 11.60 5.62
CA ILE A 27 5.27 10.21 5.15
C ILE A 27 6.45 9.93 4.21
N ALA A 28 6.75 10.83 3.27
CA ALA A 28 7.92 10.67 2.40
C ALA A 28 9.22 10.70 3.22
N SER A 29 9.28 11.57 4.24
CA SER A 29 10.41 11.63 5.18
C SER A 29 10.57 10.34 5.98
N ALA A 30 9.47 9.77 6.50
CA ALA A 30 9.51 8.48 7.19
C ALA A 30 10.00 7.34 6.28
N ALA A 31 9.70 7.38 4.97
CA ALA A 31 10.20 6.40 4.01
C ALA A 31 11.70 6.55 3.73
N LEU A 32 12.23 7.78 3.70
CA LEU A 32 13.67 8.05 3.51
C LEU A 32 14.53 7.41 4.62
N VAL A 33 14.03 7.38 5.86
CA VAL A 33 14.78 6.81 7.00
C VAL A 33 15.21 5.37 6.75
N GLU A 34 14.36 4.56 6.11
CA GLU A 34 14.66 3.14 5.86
C GLU A 34 15.90 2.96 4.98
N SER A 35 16.10 3.81 3.96
CA SER A 35 17.28 3.70 3.09
C SER A 35 18.56 4.17 3.78
N LEU A 36 18.48 5.23 4.59
CA LEU A 36 19.62 5.74 5.36
C LEU A 36 20.13 4.73 6.37
N VAL A 37 19.21 4.10 7.10
CA VAL A 37 19.56 3.16 8.17
C VAL A 37 20.15 1.87 7.61
N ARG A 38 19.73 1.41 6.43
CA ARG A 38 20.30 0.20 5.79
C ARG A 38 21.77 0.36 5.37
N ASP A 39 22.22 1.56 5.03
CA ASP A 39 23.62 1.85 4.61
C ASP A 39 24.61 1.92 5.80
N ASP A 40 24.12 1.91 7.05
CA ASP A 40 24.87 1.71 8.33
C ASP A 40 26.12 2.60 8.55
N SER A 41 26.22 3.75 7.87
CA SER A 41 27.26 4.73 8.17
C SER A 41 26.83 5.67 9.30
N ASP A 42 27.79 6.04 10.18
CA ASP A 42 27.53 6.93 11.32
C ASP A 42 26.83 8.22 10.91
N ASP A 43 27.25 8.82 9.79
CA ASP A 43 26.64 10.03 9.24
C ASP A 43 25.18 9.80 8.83
N ASN A 44 24.86 8.67 8.20
CA ASN A 44 23.48 8.36 7.82
C ASN A 44 22.60 8.06 9.03
N ILE A 45 23.12 7.38 10.06
CA ILE A 45 22.39 7.14 11.30
C ILE A 45 22.10 8.47 12.01
N ALA A 46 23.08 9.37 12.11
CA ALA A 46 22.88 10.69 12.70
C ALA A 46 21.82 11.52 11.93
N THR A 47 21.80 11.43 10.59
CA THR A 47 20.76 12.07 9.77
C THR A 47 19.40 11.39 9.92
N ALA A 48 19.36 10.06 9.98
CA ALA A 48 18.14 9.30 10.21
C ALA A 48 17.48 9.69 11.54
N GLU A 49 18.26 9.82 12.63
CA GLU A 49 17.74 10.27 13.92
C GLU A 49 17.13 11.67 13.87
N LYS A 50 17.73 12.61 13.11
CA LYS A 50 17.16 13.95 12.92
C LYS A 50 15.83 13.90 12.15
N ILE A 51 15.75 13.09 11.11
CA ILE A 51 14.52 12.91 10.32
C ILE A 51 13.44 12.24 11.17
N ILE A 52 13.78 11.19 11.91
CA ILE A 52 12.89 10.53 12.87
C ILE A 52 12.36 11.56 13.86
N ALA A 53 13.25 12.33 14.49
CA ALA A 53 12.84 13.36 15.45
C ALA A 53 11.85 14.36 14.84
N ALA A 54 12.11 14.84 13.61
CA ALA A 54 11.23 15.75 12.90
C ALA A 54 9.87 15.12 12.56
N VAL A 55 9.84 13.87 12.07
CA VAL A 55 8.59 13.14 11.80
C VAL A 55 7.76 12.97 13.08
N LEU A 56 8.42 12.64 14.19
CA LEU A 56 7.77 12.45 15.48
C LEU A 56 7.20 13.73 16.09
N ASP A 57 7.69 14.91 15.71
CA ASP A 57 7.14 16.20 16.14
C ASP A 57 5.73 16.44 15.58
N TYR A 58 5.36 15.76 14.50
CA TYR A 58 4.04 15.87 13.85
C TYR A 58 3.10 14.70 14.19
N GLN A 59 3.42 13.93 15.23
CA GLN A 59 2.46 13.01 15.83
C GLN A 59 1.55 13.74 16.83
N VAL A 60 0.24 13.52 16.72
CA VAL A 60 -0.73 14.02 17.70
C VAL A 60 -0.57 13.22 19.00
N THR A 61 0.00 13.84 20.03
CA THR A 61 0.32 13.19 21.32
C THR A 61 -0.57 13.65 22.47
N GLN A 62 -1.52 14.57 22.23
CA GLN A 62 -2.34 15.12 23.30
C GLN A 62 -3.45 14.18 23.73
N PRO A 63 -3.48 13.74 25.01
CA PRO A 63 -4.55 12.89 25.51
C PRO A 63 -5.92 13.57 25.34
N GLY A 64 -6.89 12.82 24.84
CA GLY A 64 -8.25 13.33 24.59
C GLY A 64 -8.46 13.94 23.20
N ASP A 65 -7.40 14.16 22.42
CA ASP A 65 -7.55 14.53 21.01
C ASP A 65 -8.15 13.35 20.22
N PRO A 66 -9.18 13.56 19.37
CA PRO A 66 -9.77 12.49 18.56
C PRO A 66 -8.75 11.79 17.64
N HIS A 67 -7.68 12.48 17.25
CA HIS A 67 -6.60 12.00 16.41
C HIS A 67 -5.38 11.51 17.19
N PHE A 68 -5.46 11.38 18.52
CA PHE A 68 -4.36 10.88 19.36
C PHE A 68 -3.68 9.63 18.78
N GLY A 69 -2.37 9.71 18.58
CA GLY A 69 -1.49 8.71 18.00
C GLY A 69 -1.33 8.78 16.48
N ASN A 70 -2.11 9.61 15.79
CA ASN A 70 -2.01 9.83 14.35
C ASN A 70 -0.99 10.91 13.99
N PHE A 71 -0.71 11.09 12.70
CA PHE A 71 0.26 12.04 12.17
C PHE A 71 -0.41 13.02 11.21
N LEU A 72 0.16 14.22 11.11
CA LEU A 72 -0.11 15.10 9.98
C LEU A 72 0.49 14.49 8.70
N TRP A 73 -0.13 14.76 7.55
CA TRP A 73 0.44 14.40 6.26
C TRP A 73 1.62 15.30 5.89
N GLU A 74 1.40 16.60 6.07
CA GLU A 74 2.36 17.65 5.82
C GLU A 74 2.62 18.42 7.11
N LYS A 75 3.86 18.88 7.30
CA LYS A 75 4.22 19.77 8.41
C LYS A 75 3.32 21.01 8.48
N GLU A 76 2.93 21.53 7.32
CA GLU A 76 2.12 22.74 7.18
C GLU A 76 0.62 22.52 7.44
N SER A 77 0.18 21.28 7.61
CA SER A 77 -1.22 20.97 7.93
C SER A 77 -1.57 21.41 9.35
N GLU A 78 -2.76 21.99 9.52
CA GLU A 78 -3.24 22.39 10.86
C GLU A 78 -3.83 21.21 11.65
N VAL A 79 -4.38 20.22 10.95
CA VAL A 79 -5.09 19.07 11.53
C VAL A 79 -4.82 17.80 10.74
N VAL A 80 -5.12 16.65 11.37
CA VAL A 80 -5.12 15.36 10.68
C VAL A 80 -6.36 15.28 9.79
N GLU A 81 -6.18 15.46 8.48
CA GLU A 81 -7.28 15.41 7.51
C GLU A 81 -7.59 13.98 7.02
N ASP A 82 -6.55 13.15 6.89
CA ASP A 82 -6.67 11.75 6.50
C ASP A 82 -6.08 10.85 7.59
N LEU A 83 -6.95 9.99 8.14
CA LEU A 83 -6.65 9.07 9.22
C LEU A 83 -5.60 8.02 8.86
N ASN A 84 -5.25 7.86 7.59
CA ASN A 84 -4.34 6.83 7.12
C ASN A 84 -2.85 7.15 7.37
N ALA A 85 -2.47 8.38 7.74
CA ALA A 85 -1.08 8.77 7.90
C ALA A 85 -0.30 7.84 8.86
N VAL A 86 -0.89 7.52 10.01
CA VAL A 86 -0.31 6.56 10.97
C VAL A 86 0.00 5.20 10.34
N GLN A 87 -0.82 4.72 9.39
CA GLN A 87 -0.58 3.43 8.75
C GLN A 87 0.71 3.45 7.93
N PHE A 88 1.00 4.57 7.27
CA PHE A 88 2.21 4.73 6.48
C PHE A 88 3.46 4.89 7.34
N VAL A 89 3.39 5.74 8.38
CA VAL A 89 4.53 5.98 9.28
C VAL A 89 4.87 4.71 10.07
N MET A 90 3.87 4.04 10.66
CA MET A 90 4.10 2.82 11.44
C MET A 90 4.64 1.68 10.58
N PHE A 91 4.21 1.57 9.32
CA PHE A 91 4.72 0.56 8.40
C PHE A 91 6.21 0.71 8.09
N ARG A 92 6.77 1.92 8.29
CA ARG A 92 8.21 2.18 8.21
C ARG A 92 8.87 2.00 9.57
N PHE A 93 8.33 2.59 10.64
CA PHE A 93 9.02 2.68 11.92
C PHE A 93 8.98 1.39 12.76
N VAL A 94 7.91 0.59 12.67
CA VAL A 94 7.83 -0.69 13.39
C VAL A 94 8.94 -1.66 12.96
N PRO A 95 9.09 -2.02 11.66
CA PRO A 95 10.16 -2.92 11.24
C PRO A 95 11.54 -2.29 11.45
N LEU A 96 11.67 -0.97 11.29
CA LEU A 96 12.93 -0.25 11.57
C LEU A 96 13.39 -0.46 13.02
N MET A 97 12.47 -0.38 13.99
CA MET A 97 12.80 -0.64 15.39
C MET A 97 13.01 -2.12 15.69
N ALA A 98 12.28 -3.01 15.04
CA ALA A 98 12.48 -4.46 15.21
C ALA A 98 13.86 -4.90 14.70
N GLU A 99 14.29 -4.41 13.53
CA GLU A 99 15.51 -4.86 12.85
C GLU A 99 16.76 -4.07 13.27
N PHE A 100 16.64 -2.75 13.49
CA PHE A 100 17.78 -1.84 13.57
C PHE A 100 17.87 -1.06 14.88
N SER A 101 17.11 -1.43 15.92
CA SER A 101 17.08 -0.65 17.18
C SER A 101 18.44 -0.44 17.83
N SER A 102 19.41 -1.35 17.64
CA SER A 102 20.76 -1.23 18.20
C SER A 102 21.62 -0.15 17.53
N ARG A 103 21.20 0.36 16.36
CA ARG A 103 21.90 1.43 15.63
C ARG A 103 21.56 2.82 16.16
N PHE A 104 20.44 2.97 16.85
CA PHE A 104 19.99 4.26 17.37
C PHE A 104 20.51 4.51 18.79
N SER A 105 20.66 5.79 19.13
CA SER A 105 20.85 6.25 20.49
C SER A 105 19.68 5.82 21.38
N SER A 106 19.94 5.67 22.68
CA SER A 106 18.90 5.28 23.64
C SER A 106 17.73 6.26 23.65
N GLY A 107 18.00 7.57 23.54
CA GLY A 107 16.96 8.60 23.49
C GLY A 107 16.06 8.50 22.25
N ALA A 108 16.65 8.25 21.07
CA ALA A 108 15.88 8.06 19.85
C ALA A 108 15.03 6.78 19.93
N LYS A 109 15.62 5.67 20.40
CA LYS A 109 14.93 4.40 20.62
C LYS A 109 13.72 4.55 21.52
N ASP A 110 13.89 5.14 22.71
CA ASP A 110 12.80 5.29 23.69
C ASP A 110 11.67 6.16 23.12
N ARG A 111 12.02 7.26 22.46
CA ARG A 111 11.05 8.16 21.83
C ARG A 111 10.26 7.45 20.72
N MET A 112 10.93 6.66 19.90
CA MET A 112 10.28 5.88 18.85
C MET A 112 9.35 4.81 19.41
N LEU A 113 9.76 4.06 20.45
CA LEU A 113 8.90 3.05 21.06
C LEU A 113 7.63 3.66 21.67
N VAL A 114 7.75 4.82 22.32
CA VAL A 114 6.58 5.58 22.81
C VAL A 114 5.67 6.00 21.65
N SER A 115 6.24 6.56 20.58
CA SER A 115 5.48 6.96 19.40
C SER A 115 4.76 5.78 18.73
N ILE A 116 5.43 4.64 18.61
CA ILE A 116 4.84 3.40 18.08
C ILE A 116 3.69 2.95 18.96
N GLY A 117 3.84 2.99 20.29
CA GLY A 117 2.75 2.69 21.23
C GLY A 117 1.53 3.59 21.02
N TYR A 118 1.72 4.89 20.77
CA TYR A 118 0.62 5.80 20.42
C TYR A 118 0.02 5.47 19.04
N GLY A 119 0.87 5.17 18.06
CA GLY A 119 0.45 4.76 16.71
C GLY A 119 -0.43 3.52 16.73
N MET A 120 -0.08 2.50 17.52
CA MET A 120 -0.87 1.28 17.63
C MET A 120 -2.25 1.53 18.27
N LYS A 121 -2.35 2.45 19.23
CA LYS A 121 -3.64 2.88 19.79
C LYS A 121 -4.50 3.59 18.75
N ALA A 122 -3.90 4.42 17.89
CA ALA A 122 -4.61 5.05 16.78
C ALA A 122 -5.09 4.02 15.76
N ILE A 123 -4.23 3.09 15.34
CA ILE A 123 -4.56 2.01 14.39
C ILE A 123 -5.72 1.15 14.90
N THR A 124 -5.67 0.78 16.19
CA THR A 124 -6.74 0.00 16.84
C THR A 124 -8.08 0.76 16.83
N ARG A 125 -8.05 2.09 17.05
CA ARG A 125 -9.25 2.94 17.05
C ARG A 125 -9.82 3.16 15.65
N ILE A 126 -8.96 3.32 14.64
CA ILE A 126 -9.38 3.55 13.24
C ILE A 126 -10.05 2.30 12.66
N ASP A 127 -9.49 1.12 12.98
CA ASP A 127 -9.98 -0.19 12.52
C ASP A 127 -10.41 -0.24 11.05
N VAL A 128 -9.43 -0.20 10.15
CA VAL A 128 -9.67 -0.05 8.71
C VAL A 128 -10.53 -1.19 8.16
N ASN A 129 -11.53 -0.86 7.35
CA ASN A 129 -12.47 -1.84 6.81
C ASN A 129 -11.78 -2.88 5.90
N LEU A 130 -12.23 -4.14 5.96
CA LEU A 130 -11.72 -5.26 5.15
C LEU A 130 -11.94 -5.12 3.63
N LEU A 131 -12.78 -4.18 3.19
CA LEU A 131 -13.01 -3.87 1.77
C LEU A 131 -11.87 -3.09 1.11
N TYR A 132 -11.06 -2.38 1.89
CA TYR A 132 -9.86 -1.74 1.38
C TYR A 132 -8.81 -2.80 1.01
N THR A 133 -7.85 -2.42 0.17
CA THR A 133 -6.70 -3.27 -0.15
C THR A 133 -5.46 -2.79 0.60
N ASN A 134 -4.93 -1.63 0.26
CA ASN A 134 -3.63 -1.18 0.73
C ASN A 134 -3.62 -0.80 2.22
N ILE A 135 -4.59 0.00 2.66
CA ILE A 135 -4.59 0.53 4.02
C ILE A 135 -4.93 -0.58 5.02
N VAL A 136 -5.84 -1.50 4.71
CA VAL A 136 -6.17 -2.60 5.63
C VAL A 136 -5.01 -3.57 5.79
N LEU A 137 -4.24 -3.83 4.72
CA LEU A 137 -3.04 -4.65 4.81
C LEU A 137 -1.97 -3.98 5.68
N LYS A 138 -1.82 -2.65 5.59
CA LYS A 138 -0.94 -1.90 6.52
C LYS A 138 -1.43 -1.97 7.96
N ASP A 139 -2.73 -1.82 8.20
CA ASP A 139 -3.33 -2.00 9.53
C ASP A 139 -2.98 -3.37 10.12
N ILE A 140 -3.21 -4.44 9.34
CA ILE A 140 -2.88 -5.82 9.72
C ILE A 140 -1.39 -5.94 10.04
N CYS A 141 -0.52 -5.55 9.09
CA CYS A 141 0.93 -5.67 9.25
C CYS A 141 1.44 -4.89 10.46
N ASN A 142 0.97 -3.65 10.64
CA ASN A 142 1.34 -2.80 11.76
C ASN A 142 0.87 -3.40 13.09
N SER A 143 -0.32 -3.99 13.13
CA SER A 143 -0.85 -4.61 14.35
C SER A 143 -0.09 -5.89 14.72
N CYS A 144 0.20 -6.76 13.75
CA CYS A 144 1.00 -7.96 14.00
C CYS A 144 2.39 -7.56 14.51
N LEU A 145 3.15 -6.84 13.70
CA LEU A 145 4.55 -6.54 13.99
C LEU A 145 4.71 -5.53 15.14
N GLY A 146 3.79 -4.58 15.26
CA GLY A 146 3.82 -3.59 16.34
C GLY A 146 3.47 -4.20 17.69
N GLY A 147 2.50 -5.11 17.73
CA GLY A 147 2.19 -5.86 18.95
C GLY A 147 3.30 -6.85 19.33
N GLU A 148 3.95 -7.48 18.35
CA GLU A 148 5.15 -8.31 18.59
C GLU A 148 6.31 -7.48 19.14
N LEU A 149 6.61 -6.34 18.52
CA LEU A 149 7.70 -5.42 18.92
C LEU A 149 7.52 -4.88 20.35
N LEU A 150 6.28 -4.52 20.71
CA LEU A 150 5.96 -3.94 22.02
C LEU A 150 5.66 -5.00 23.10
N ASP A 151 5.69 -6.28 22.74
CA ASP A 151 5.15 -7.39 23.55
C ASP A 151 3.71 -7.14 24.05
N ASP A 152 2.89 -6.53 23.19
CA ASP A 152 1.47 -6.29 23.46
C ASP A 152 0.61 -7.40 22.83
N ALA A 153 0.05 -8.25 23.69
CA ALA A 153 -0.75 -9.40 23.28
C ALA A 153 -2.05 -9.00 22.60
N GLU A 154 -2.70 -7.92 23.04
CA GLU A 154 -3.97 -7.48 22.51
C GLU A 154 -3.81 -6.98 21.07
N ILE A 155 -2.76 -6.19 20.83
CA ILE A 155 -2.47 -5.62 19.51
C ILE A 155 -2.08 -6.70 18.51
N ARG A 156 -1.19 -7.65 18.88
CA ARG A 156 -0.75 -8.70 17.95
C ARG A 156 -1.87 -9.68 17.62
N GLU A 157 -2.67 -10.10 18.61
CA GLU A 157 -3.81 -11.01 18.38
C GLU A 157 -4.89 -10.36 17.52
N ARG A 158 -5.13 -9.05 17.70
CA ARG A 158 -5.97 -8.28 16.78
C ARG A 158 -5.45 -8.36 15.35
N GLY A 159 -4.15 -8.14 15.14
CA GLY A 159 -3.49 -8.26 13.84
C GLY A 159 -3.71 -9.63 13.21
N TYR A 160 -3.40 -10.71 13.93
CA TYR A 160 -3.54 -12.09 13.46
C TYR A 160 -5.00 -12.44 13.12
N LEU A 161 -5.96 -12.03 13.97
CA LEU A 161 -7.38 -12.22 13.70
C LEU A 161 -7.83 -11.44 12.47
N LYS A 162 -7.35 -10.20 12.30
CA LYS A 162 -7.70 -9.36 11.15
C LYS A 162 -7.12 -9.89 9.85
N MET A 163 -5.91 -10.45 9.87
CA MET A 163 -5.32 -11.16 8.72
C MET A 163 -6.20 -12.33 8.28
N ARG A 164 -6.62 -13.18 9.23
CA ARG A 164 -7.52 -14.31 8.96
C ARG A 164 -8.83 -13.85 8.31
N ARG A 165 -9.48 -12.84 8.90
CA ARG A 165 -10.75 -12.28 8.37
C ARG A 165 -10.59 -11.67 6.97
N TRP A 166 -9.51 -10.92 6.75
CA TRP A 166 -9.22 -10.34 5.44
C TRP A 166 -8.95 -11.42 4.39
N PHE A 167 -8.18 -12.45 4.75
CA PHE A 167 -7.89 -13.59 3.89
C PHE A 167 -9.16 -14.36 3.53
N ASP A 168 -10.00 -14.68 4.52
CA ASP A 168 -11.27 -15.39 4.32
C ASP A 168 -12.21 -14.63 3.38
N ARG A 169 -12.30 -13.31 3.54
CA ARG A 169 -13.09 -12.47 2.61
C ARG A 169 -12.48 -12.44 1.22
N THR A 170 -11.16 -12.27 1.12
CA THR A 170 -10.49 -12.11 -0.18
C THR A 170 -10.51 -13.41 -0.98
N ARG A 171 -10.36 -14.57 -0.32
CA ARG A 171 -10.37 -15.88 -1.01
C ARG A 171 -11.72 -16.24 -1.63
N GLU A 172 -12.83 -15.69 -1.13
CA GLU A 172 -14.16 -15.90 -1.74
C GLU A 172 -14.24 -15.31 -3.16
N SER A 173 -13.55 -14.19 -3.40
CA SER A 173 -13.50 -13.55 -4.72
C SER A 173 -12.22 -13.95 -5.50
N GLY A 174 -11.13 -14.22 -4.78
CA GLY A 174 -9.84 -14.59 -5.32
C GLY A 174 -8.85 -13.42 -5.39
N ILE A 175 -9.32 -12.19 -5.50
CA ILE A 175 -8.51 -10.96 -5.43
C ILE A 175 -9.23 -9.88 -4.59
N PRO A 176 -8.51 -8.85 -4.11
CA PRO A 176 -9.11 -7.76 -3.34
C PRO A 176 -10.15 -6.94 -4.12
N THR A 177 -11.06 -6.27 -3.39
CA THR A 177 -12.14 -5.46 -4.00
C THR A 177 -11.62 -4.27 -4.78
N GLU A 178 -10.54 -3.62 -4.33
CA GLU A 178 -9.87 -2.56 -5.11
C GLU A 178 -8.94 -3.19 -6.17
N TYR A 179 -9.56 -3.93 -7.08
CA TYR A 179 -8.91 -4.82 -8.03
C TYR A 179 -7.99 -4.10 -9.01
N ASN A 180 -6.97 -4.84 -9.46
CA ASN A 180 -6.11 -4.48 -10.59
C ASN A 180 -5.62 -3.02 -10.54
N SER A 181 -5.34 -2.51 -9.34
CA SER A 181 -4.85 -1.15 -9.15
C SER A 181 -3.33 -1.20 -9.10
N PRO A 182 -2.58 -0.68 -10.09
CA PRO A 182 -1.12 -0.75 -10.07
C PRO A 182 -0.47 -0.24 -8.78
N PRO A 183 -0.85 0.93 -8.22
CA PRO A 183 -0.26 1.42 -6.97
C PRO A 183 -0.62 0.53 -5.77
N TYR A 184 -1.88 0.08 -5.65
CA TYR A 184 -2.30 -0.71 -4.49
C TYR A 184 -1.82 -2.15 -4.56
N THR A 185 -1.72 -2.72 -5.76
CA THR A 185 -1.28 -4.11 -5.95
C THR A 185 0.19 -4.25 -5.58
N SER A 186 1.04 -3.34 -6.06
CA SER A 186 2.46 -3.34 -5.70
C SER A 186 2.64 -3.18 -4.19
N LEU A 187 1.88 -2.26 -3.58
CA LEU A 187 1.92 -2.04 -2.14
C LEU A 187 1.39 -3.24 -1.33
N ALA A 188 0.35 -3.91 -1.82
CA ALA A 188 -0.19 -5.12 -1.17
C ALA A 188 0.85 -6.23 -1.15
N ILE A 189 1.58 -6.44 -2.25
CA ILE A 189 2.67 -7.41 -2.34
C ILE A 189 3.79 -7.04 -1.36
N GLU A 190 4.24 -5.78 -1.34
CA GLU A 190 5.26 -5.30 -0.38
C GLU A 190 4.86 -5.57 1.07
N VAL A 191 3.62 -5.24 1.44
CA VAL A 191 3.12 -5.36 2.81
C VAL A 191 2.99 -6.83 3.22
N LEU A 192 2.41 -7.67 2.37
CA LEU A 192 2.24 -9.09 2.66
C LEU A 192 3.58 -9.84 2.67
N GLY A 193 4.48 -9.52 1.73
CA GLY A 193 5.84 -10.03 1.69
C GLY A 193 6.59 -9.70 2.98
N ARG A 194 6.55 -8.43 3.40
CA ARG A 194 7.16 -7.98 4.66
C ARG A 194 6.58 -8.71 5.86
N LEU A 195 5.25 -8.79 5.96
CA LEU A 195 4.58 -9.50 7.06
C LEU A 195 5.02 -10.97 7.09
N SER A 196 5.04 -11.65 5.94
CA SER A 196 5.45 -13.05 5.85
C SER A 196 6.92 -13.27 6.23
N ALA A 197 7.80 -12.32 5.94
CA ALA A 197 9.22 -12.43 6.26
C ALA A 197 9.55 -12.16 7.73
N THR A 198 8.66 -11.46 8.46
CA THR A 198 9.02 -10.85 9.76
C THR A 198 8.16 -11.30 10.93
N THR A 199 6.90 -11.70 10.73
CA THR A 199 6.04 -12.12 11.85
C THR A 199 6.48 -13.44 12.46
N THR A 200 6.39 -13.51 13.78
CA THR A 200 6.66 -14.72 14.57
C THR A 200 5.49 -15.70 14.57
N ASP A 201 4.26 -15.27 14.22
CA ASP A 201 3.09 -16.15 14.13
C ASP A 201 3.07 -16.96 12.81
N GLU A 202 3.18 -18.29 12.93
CA GLU A 202 3.21 -19.21 11.79
C GLU A 202 1.97 -19.08 10.90
N SER A 203 0.79 -18.99 11.50
CA SER A 203 -0.47 -18.98 10.74
C SER A 203 -0.57 -17.70 9.90
N THR A 204 -0.28 -16.56 10.50
CA THR A 204 -0.24 -15.26 9.83
C THR A 204 0.82 -15.23 8.73
N ARG A 205 2.00 -15.80 8.98
CA ARG A 205 3.06 -15.92 7.97
C ARG A 205 2.62 -16.67 6.74
N VAL A 206 2.02 -17.86 6.91
CA VAL A 206 1.52 -18.68 5.80
C VAL A 206 0.42 -17.94 5.03
N LEU A 207 -0.55 -17.34 5.73
CA LEU A 207 -1.63 -16.60 5.07
C LEU A 207 -1.11 -15.39 4.29
N ALA A 208 -0.12 -14.68 4.84
CA ALA A 208 0.50 -13.53 4.18
C ALA A 208 1.23 -13.94 2.91
N SER A 209 2.02 -15.03 2.96
CA SER A 209 2.72 -15.58 1.80
C SER A 209 1.75 -16.04 0.70
N VAL A 210 0.73 -16.82 1.05
CA VAL A 210 -0.28 -17.30 0.09
C VAL A 210 -1.05 -16.14 -0.56
N ALA A 211 -1.39 -15.11 0.22
CA ALA A 211 -2.04 -13.93 -0.31
C ALA A 211 -1.12 -13.12 -1.24
N ALA A 212 0.16 -12.96 -0.88
CA ALA A 212 1.15 -12.30 -1.73
C ALA A 212 1.27 -13.02 -3.08
N ASP A 213 1.40 -14.35 -3.07
CA ASP A 213 1.46 -15.17 -4.28
C ASP A 213 0.21 -15.01 -5.14
N ARG A 214 -0.98 -15.04 -4.53
CA ARG A 214 -2.25 -14.90 -5.26
C ARG A 214 -2.37 -13.55 -5.95
N ILE A 215 -1.95 -12.47 -5.28
CA ILE A 215 -1.96 -11.11 -5.81
C ILE A 215 -0.88 -10.94 -6.88
N ALA A 216 0.32 -11.49 -6.67
CA ALA A 216 1.42 -11.50 -7.64
C ALA A 216 1.03 -12.24 -8.93
N LEU A 217 0.29 -13.35 -8.82
CA LEU A 217 -0.23 -14.07 -9.98
C LEU A 217 -1.22 -13.20 -10.77
N SER A 218 -2.20 -12.59 -10.10
CA SER A 218 -3.17 -11.68 -10.72
C SER A 218 -2.47 -10.52 -11.43
N ALA A 219 -1.46 -9.94 -10.78
CA ALA A 219 -0.65 -8.88 -11.32
C ALA A 219 0.14 -9.29 -12.57
N GLY A 220 0.92 -10.38 -12.47
CA GLY A 220 1.78 -10.84 -13.55
C GLY A 220 1.01 -11.23 -14.80
N LEU A 221 -0.17 -11.83 -14.61
CA LEU A 221 -1.07 -12.21 -15.71
C LEU A 221 -1.69 -11.00 -16.43
N ARG A 222 -1.71 -9.80 -15.82
CA ARG A 222 -2.33 -8.59 -16.40
C ARG A 222 -1.32 -7.61 -16.98
N ILE A 223 -0.02 -7.90 -16.91
CA ILE A 223 1.00 -7.07 -17.56
C ILE A 223 1.10 -7.49 -19.02
N ASN A 224 1.12 -6.51 -19.93
CA ASN A 224 1.43 -6.77 -21.33
C ASN A 224 2.95 -7.02 -21.48
N SER A 225 3.33 -8.21 -21.93
CA SER A 225 4.74 -8.61 -22.09
C SER A 225 5.57 -7.72 -23.02
N LYS A 226 4.95 -7.06 -24.02
CA LYS A 226 5.64 -6.16 -24.96
C LYS A 226 5.80 -4.74 -24.43
N THR A 227 4.72 -4.13 -23.97
CA THR A 227 4.77 -2.75 -23.46
C THR A 227 5.33 -2.69 -22.06
N ARG A 228 5.39 -3.84 -21.36
CA ARG A 228 5.73 -3.96 -19.94
C ARG A 228 4.87 -3.08 -19.03
N ARG A 229 3.67 -2.73 -19.51
CA ARG A 229 2.68 -1.92 -18.79
C ARG A 229 1.52 -2.77 -18.33
N TRP A 230 0.93 -2.37 -17.22
CA TRP A 230 -0.25 -3.02 -16.69
C TRP A 230 -1.46 -2.79 -17.59
N ALA A 231 -2.16 -3.85 -17.96
CA ALA A 231 -3.41 -3.73 -18.70
C ALA A 231 -4.56 -3.49 -17.72
N GLY A 232 -5.50 -2.63 -18.14
CA GLY A 232 -6.73 -2.42 -17.38
C GLY A 232 -7.57 -3.71 -17.23
N PRO A 233 -8.76 -3.59 -16.62
CA PRO A 233 -9.35 -2.36 -16.09
C PRO A 233 -8.79 -2.06 -14.70
N PHE A 234 -8.55 -0.80 -14.36
CA PHE A 234 -8.05 -0.46 -13.03
C PHE A 234 -9.20 -0.10 -12.10
N GLY A 235 -9.33 -0.76 -10.94
CA GLY A 235 -10.28 -0.35 -9.90
C GLY A 235 -9.92 1.02 -9.31
N ARG A 236 -8.61 1.30 -9.24
CA ARG A 236 -8.03 2.62 -8.92
C ARG A 236 -6.74 2.81 -9.71
N ALA A 237 -6.54 3.99 -10.28
CA ALA A 237 -5.27 4.38 -10.90
C ALA A 237 -5.05 5.88 -10.74
N TYR A 238 -3.79 6.26 -10.53
CA TYR A 238 -3.37 7.66 -10.49
C TYR A 238 -2.97 8.14 -11.89
N ARG A 239 -2.91 9.45 -12.06
CA ARG A 239 -2.61 10.12 -13.34
C ARG A 239 -1.40 9.50 -14.04
N GLU A 240 -0.30 9.30 -13.33
CA GLU A 240 0.94 8.76 -13.91
C GLU A 240 0.76 7.35 -14.48
N ALA A 241 0.01 6.49 -13.80
CA ALA A 241 -0.27 5.13 -14.27
C ALA A 241 -1.24 5.13 -15.46
N VAL A 242 -2.20 6.07 -15.49
CA VAL A 242 -3.16 6.20 -16.61
C VAL A 242 -2.50 6.79 -17.85
N LEU A 243 -1.63 7.80 -17.68
CA LEU A 243 -0.96 8.51 -18.76
C LEU A 243 0.41 7.92 -19.12
N ALA A 244 0.86 6.89 -18.40
CA ALA A 244 2.18 6.29 -18.53
C ALA A 244 3.34 7.32 -18.43
N GLU A 245 3.19 8.32 -17.56
CA GLU A 245 4.11 9.46 -17.40
C GLU A 245 5.36 9.15 -16.56
N GLY A 246 5.54 7.90 -16.13
CA GLY A 246 6.67 7.48 -15.30
C GLY A 246 7.27 6.14 -15.73
N PRO A 247 8.16 5.57 -14.91
CA PRO A 247 8.71 4.24 -15.15
C PRO A 247 7.61 3.19 -15.25
N SER A 248 7.86 2.09 -15.97
CA SER A 248 6.86 1.03 -16.14
C SER A 248 6.49 0.37 -14.83
N GLU A 249 5.22 -0.02 -14.68
CA GLU A 249 4.73 -0.61 -13.43
C GLU A 249 5.49 -1.91 -13.09
N ILE A 250 6.04 -2.59 -14.10
CA ILE A 250 6.90 -3.75 -13.92
C ILE A 250 8.18 -3.44 -13.15
N GLN A 251 8.76 -2.24 -13.26
CA GLN A 251 10.01 -1.92 -12.56
C GLN A 251 9.82 -1.92 -11.05
N ARG A 252 8.62 -1.51 -10.59
CA ARG A 252 8.26 -1.61 -9.17
C ARG A 252 8.17 -3.07 -8.73
N LEU A 253 7.64 -3.95 -9.57
CA LEU A 253 7.55 -5.38 -9.27
C LEU A 253 8.91 -6.07 -9.31
N GLU A 254 9.76 -5.73 -10.28
CA GLU A 254 11.16 -6.18 -10.36
C GLU A 254 11.93 -5.73 -9.11
N GLY A 255 11.71 -4.50 -8.62
CA GLY A 255 12.27 -4.02 -7.36
C GLY A 255 11.79 -4.82 -6.15
N LEU A 256 10.51 -5.20 -6.09
CA LEU A 256 9.99 -6.04 -5.00
C LEU A 256 10.57 -7.46 -5.04
N VAL A 257 10.74 -8.04 -6.23
CA VAL A 257 11.44 -9.31 -6.41
C VAL A 257 12.90 -9.20 -5.97
N GLY A 258 13.61 -8.14 -6.39
CA GLY A 258 15.01 -7.91 -6.00
C GLY A 258 15.24 -7.70 -4.49
N THR A 259 14.19 -7.33 -3.75
CA THR A 259 14.22 -7.22 -2.27
C THR A 259 13.75 -8.48 -1.56
N GLY A 260 13.31 -9.51 -2.29
CA GLY A 260 12.75 -10.75 -1.72
C GLY A 260 11.35 -10.58 -1.11
N LEU A 261 10.67 -9.45 -1.36
CA LEU A 261 9.31 -9.19 -0.85
C LEU A 261 8.21 -9.64 -1.81
N ALA A 262 8.57 -10.02 -3.03
CA ALA A 262 7.66 -10.61 -4.01
C ALA A 262 8.22 -11.96 -4.49
N PRO A 263 7.36 -12.90 -4.93
CA PRO A 263 7.83 -14.17 -5.45
C PRO A 263 8.59 -14.01 -6.78
N ASP A 264 9.79 -14.58 -6.86
CA ASP A 264 10.65 -14.52 -8.05
C ASP A 264 9.96 -15.05 -9.32
N TRP A 265 9.15 -16.10 -9.18
CA TRP A 265 8.42 -16.72 -10.30
C TRP A 265 7.42 -15.76 -10.98
N MET A 266 7.06 -14.65 -10.34
CA MET A 266 6.17 -13.64 -10.92
C MET A 266 6.75 -13.07 -12.23
N MET A 267 8.08 -12.91 -12.30
CA MET A 267 8.72 -12.42 -13.53
C MET A 267 8.64 -13.45 -14.66
N ASP A 268 8.67 -14.74 -14.35
CA ASP A 268 8.50 -15.80 -15.33
C ASP A 268 7.08 -15.81 -15.90
N VAL A 269 6.06 -15.59 -15.06
CA VAL A 269 4.66 -15.46 -15.50
C VAL A 269 4.50 -14.33 -16.51
N ILE A 270 5.19 -13.21 -16.31
CA ILE A 270 5.12 -12.06 -17.21
C ILE A 270 5.89 -12.32 -18.51
N ASN A 271 7.10 -12.86 -18.41
CA ASN A 271 8.01 -13.01 -19.55
C ASN A 271 7.63 -14.19 -20.47
N HIS A 272 6.91 -15.19 -19.97
CA HIS A 272 6.56 -16.41 -20.71
C HIS A 272 5.06 -16.54 -21.04
N GLN A 273 4.35 -15.41 -21.19
CA GLN A 273 2.94 -15.42 -21.59
C GLN A 273 2.72 -16.05 -22.98
N VAL A 274 1.81 -17.02 -23.06
CA VAL A 274 1.36 -17.62 -24.32
C VAL A 274 0.15 -16.85 -24.83
N LEU A 275 0.24 -16.28 -26.03
CA LEU A 275 -0.81 -15.42 -26.61
C LEU A 275 -1.59 -16.13 -27.75
N PRO A 276 -2.92 -15.94 -27.85
CA PRO A 276 -3.74 -15.07 -27.00
C PRO A 276 -4.03 -15.67 -25.62
N GLN A 277 -4.27 -14.80 -24.64
CA GLN A 277 -4.58 -15.19 -23.26
C GLN A 277 -5.76 -14.37 -22.72
N ASP A 278 -6.67 -15.03 -22.03
CA ASP A 278 -7.74 -14.40 -21.27
C ASP A 278 -7.56 -14.67 -19.78
N VAL A 279 -7.60 -13.61 -18.99
CA VAL A 279 -7.49 -13.65 -17.53
C VAL A 279 -8.81 -13.16 -16.96
N ILE A 280 -9.54 -14.01 -16.24
CA ILE A 280 -10.86 -13.69 -15.67
C ILE A 280 -10.83 -13.97 -14.18
N GLU A 281 -11.19 -12.97 -13.38
CA GLU A 281 -11.22 -13.07 -11.92
C GLU A 281 -12.45 -12.37 -11.36
N THR A 282 -12.90 -12.78 -10.18
CA THR A 282 -13.95 -12.10 -9.42
C THR A 282 -13.28 -11.17 -8.42
N SER A 283 -13.59 -9.88 -8.42
CA SER A 283 -13.03 -8.95 -7.43
C SER A 283 -13.91 -8.78 -6.20
N ASN A 284 -15.21 -9.07 -6.34
CA ASN A 284 -16.14 -8.99 -5.23
C ASN A 284 -17.37 -9.87 -5.53
N ILE A 285 -17.52 -10.95 -4.76
CA ILE A 285 -18.59 -11.93 -4.94
C ILE A 285 -19.98 -11.36 -4.60
N GLU A 286 -20.07 -10.52 -3.55
CA GLU A 286 -21.34 -9.91 -3.09
C GLU A 286 -21.98 -9.03 -4.17
N SER A 287 -21.15 -8.28 -4.91
CA SER A 287 -21.58 -7.43 -6.01
C SER A 287 -21.47 -8.08 -7.39
N GLN A 288 -21.06 -9.35 -7.44
CA GLN A 288 -20.72 -10.07 -8.67
C GLN A 288 -19.83 -9.26 -9.64
N THR A 289 -18.82 -8.59 -9.09
CA THR A 289 -17.87 -7.84 -9.92
C THR A 289 -16.85 -8.80 -10.50
N VAL A 290 -16.84 -8.91 -11.83
CA VAL A 290 -15.91 -9.73 -12.61
C VAL A 290 -14.99 -8.83 -13.41
N VAL A 291 -13.70 -9.18 -13.43
CA VAL A 291 -12.63 -8.44 -14.08
C VAL A 291 -11.91 -9.34 -15.05
N SER A 292 -11.95 -8.98 -16.33
CA SER A 292 -11.30 -9.72 -17.41
C SER A 292 -10.23 -8.88 -18.11
N THR A 293 -9.11 -9.50 -18.46
CA THR A 293 -8.10 -8.91 -19.35
C THR A 293 -7.82 -9.89 -20.49
N HIS A 294 -7.94 -9.42 -21.72
CA HIS A 294 -7.53 -10.12 -22.93
C HIS A 294 -6.15 -9.62 -23.36
N HIS A 295 -5.22 -10.53 -23.62
CA HIS A 295 -3.92 -10.25 -24.21
C HIS A 295 -3.83 -10.91 -25.59
N SER A 296 -3.44 -10.13 -26.59
CA SER A 296 -3.12 -10.60 -27.94
C SER A 296 -1.75 -10.07 -28.39
N LYS A 297 -1.26 -10.54 -29.54
CA LYS A 297 -0.02 -10.01 -30.14
C LYS A 297 -0.10 -8.52 -30.48
N SER A 298 -1.32 -7.97 -30.62
CA SER A 298 -1.57 -6.62 -31.13
C SER A 298 -2.07 -5.64 -30.07
N TYR A 299 -2.81 -6.12 -29.06
CA TYR A 299 -3.38 -5.27 -28.02
C TYR A 299 -3.65 -6.06 -26.72
N SER A 300 -3.76 -5.32 -25.62
CA SER A 300 -4.39 -5.79 -24.38
C SER A 300 -5.66 -5.00 -24.12
N LEU A 301 -6.73 -5.66 -23.68
CA LEU A 301 -7.98 -5.00 -23.32
C LEU A 301 -8.51 -5.51 -21.99
N GLY A 302 -8.76 -4.58 -21.09
CA GLY A 302 -9.39 -4.83 -19.81
C GLY A 302 -10.86 -4.45 -19.75
N VAL A 303 -11.68 -5.28 -19.12
CA VAL A 303 -13.10 -5.00 -18.87
C VAL A 303 -13.47 -5.38 -17.45
N ALA A 304 -14.15 -4.49 -16.75
CA ALA A 304 -14.81 -4.78 -15.48
C ALA A 304 -16.31 -4.78 -15.73
N SER A 305 -17.00 -5.77 -15.19
CA SER A 305 -18.45 -5.89 -15.26
C SER A 305 -19.01 -6.18 -13.88
N ARG A 306 -20.15 -5.57 -13.55
CA ARG A 306 -20.85 -5.76 -12.29
C ARG A 306 -22.33 -5.98 -12.57
N GLU A 307 -22.95 -6.90 -11.85
CA GLU A 307 -24.41 -7.05 -11.90
C GLU A 307 -25.08 -5.84 -11.20
N LEU A 308 -26.12 -5.26 -11.80
CA LEU A 308 -26.76 -4.04 -11.29
C LEU A 308 -28.03 -4.31 -10.47
N SER A 309 -28.62 -5.52 -10.54
CA SER A 309 -29.84 -5.88 -9.79
C SER A 309 -30.02 -7.40 -9.65
N PRO A 310 -30.37 -7.94 -8.46
CA PRO A 310 -30.81 -9.35 -8.31
C PRO A 310 -32.25 -9.62 -8.79
N ASN A 311 -33.06 -8.57 -9.02
CA ASN A 311 -34.52 -8.65 -9.25
C ASN A 311 -34.98 -8.46 -10.70
N GLN A 312 -34.16 -8.80 -11.70
CA GLN A 312 -34.69 -8.98 -13.06
C GLN A 312 -35.04 -10.45 -13.26
N THR A 313 -36.28 -10.77 -12.85
CA THR A 313 -36.97 -12.03 -13.10
C THR A 313 -36.84 -12.47 -14.55
N ASP A 314 -36.31 -13.68 -14.73
CA ASP A 314 -36.78 -14.72 -15.65
C ASP A 314 -37.71 -14.24 -16.78
N SER A 315 -37.12 -13.60 -17.78
CA SER A 315 -37.58 -13.57 -19.18
C SER A 315 -36.74 -12.55 -19.95
N SER A 316 -36.15 -13.00 -21.05
CA SER A 316 -35.39 -12.23 -22.05
C SER A 316 -33.90 -11.95 -21.78
N LEU A 317 -33.06 -12.66 -22.54
CA LEU A 317 -31.84 -12.17 -23.20
C LEU A 317 -30.91 -11.22 -22.42
N HIS A 318 -29.84 -11.81 -21.86
CA HIS A 318 -28.44 -11.34 -21.96
C HIS A 318 -28.24 -9.82 -22.11
N SER A 319 -28.50 -9.03 -21.07
CA SER A 319 -28.01 -7.65 -21.00
C SER A 319 -26.85 -7.50 -20.00
N ARG A 320 -25.70 -8.13 -20.29
CA ARG A 320 -24.42 -7.73 -19.70
C ARG A 320 -23.99 -6.39 -20.32
N ARG A 321 -24.11 -5.29 -19.60
CA ARG A 321 -23.49 -4.02 -20.04
C ARG A 321 -22.01 -4.05 -19.70
N ARG A 322 -21.16 -4.02 -20.73
CA ARG A 322 -19.72 -3.79 -20.59
C ARG A 322 -19.53 -2.33 -20.19
N LEU A 323 -18.90 -2.06 -19.06
CA LEU A 323 -18.25 -0.77 -18.87
C LEU A 323 -16.98 -0.80 -19.70
N ILE A 324 -17.02 -0.18 -20.88
CA ILE A 324 -15.80 0.20 -21.60
C ILE A 324 -15.39 1.53 -20.96
N CYS A 325 -14.33 1.52 -20.16
CA CYS A 325 -13.67 2.76 -19.77
C CYS A 325 -12.96 3.34 -21.00
N ASP A 326 -13.69 4.15 -21.75
CA ASP A 326 -13.15 5.04 -22.77
C ASP A 326 -12.84 6.38 -22.10
N THR A 327 -11.56 6.71 -21.93
CA THR A 327 -11.11 7.95 -21.29
C THR A 327 -11.40 9.16 -22.18
N ARG A 328 -12.62 9.70 -22.09
CA ARG A 328 -12.90 11.09 -22.50
C ARG A 328 -12.75 12.00 -21.29
N LEU A 329 -11.68 12.81 -21.34
CA LEU A 329 -11.40 13.92 -20.44
C LEU A 329 -12.64 14.81 -20.23
N GLN A 330 -13.23 14.80 -19.04
CA GLN A 330 -14.09 15.90 -18.59
C GLN A 330 -13.20 17.00 -17.99
N LYS A 331 -12.98 18.07 -18.75
CA LYS A 331 -12.54 19.36 -18.20
C LYS A 331 -13.67 19.89 -17.30
N MET A 332 -13.50 19.82 -15.98
CA MET A 332 -14.32 20.59 -15.05
C MET A 332 -13.77 22.01 -14.97
N GLY A 333 -14.44 22.94 -15.66
CA GLY A 333 -14.25 24.37 -15.49
C GLY A 333 -14.75 24.81 -14.12
N LYS A 334 -13.91 25.52 -13.38
CA LYS A 334 -14.27 26.24 -12.15
C LYS A 334 -15.39 27.24 -12.46
N SER A 335 -16.57 27.05 -11.86
CA SER A 335 -17.59 28.10 -11.77
C SER A 335 -17.38 28.85 -10.46
N ARG A 336 -17.16 30.16 -10.59
CA ARG A 336 -17.10 31.13 -9.50
C ARG A 336 -18.44 31.17 -8.76
N ARG A 337 -18.41 31.17 -7.43
CA ARG A 337 -19.10 32.15 -6.58
C ARG A 337 -18.27 32.41 -5.33
#